data_AF-A0A4S4ACR5-F1
#
_entry.id   AF-A0A4S4ACR5-F1
#
_cell.length_a   1.000
_cell.length_b   1.000
_cell.length_c   1.000
_cell.angle_alpha   90.00
_cell.angle_beta   90.00
_cell.angle_gamma   90.00
#
_symmetry.space_group_name_H-M   'P 1'
#
loop_
_entity.id
_entity.type
_entity.pdbx_description
1 polymer ?
#
loop_
_entity_poly.entity_id
_entity_poly.type
_entity_poly.pdbx_seq_one_letter_code
_entity_poly.pdbx_strand_id
1 'polypeptide(L)'
;MGALATREERAADGPQYTSRPELALSAVLYLMSRFPATHSAAVADAVVDHLRIVCADPRLPACVRETADKLIGDWAAYGALSDRELLPDGSLAN
;
A
#
# COMPACT_ATOMS: atom_id res chain seq x y z
N MET A 1 19.16 -10.18 -29.24
CA MET A 1 19.79 -9.66 -28.01
C MET A 1 19.15 -8.30 -27.70
N GLY A 2 18.00 -8.26 -27.01
CA GLY A 2 17.28 -6.99 -26.79
C GLY A 2 16.00 -7.04 -25.95
N ALA A 3 15.71 -8.16 -25.28
CA ALA A 3 14.46 -8.33 -24.52
C ALA A 3 14.65 -8.40 -22.99
N LEU A 4 15.89 -8.35 -22.50
CA LEU A 4 16.19 -8.46 -21.06
C LEU A 4 16.54 -7.12 -20.41
N ALA A 5 16.94 -6.10 -21.18
CA ALA A 5 17.33 -4.79 -20.64
C ALA A 5 16.14 -3.94 -20.13
N THR A 6 14.93 -4.15 -20.64
CA THR A 6 13.76 -3.33 -20.29
C THR A 6 13.09 -3.70 -18.97
N ARG A 7 13.39 -4.87 -18.39
CA ARG A 7 12.76 -5.32 -17.15
C ARG A 7 13.50 -4.83 -15.90
N GLU A 8 14.82 -4.73 -15.96
CA GLU A 8 15.63 -4.21 -14.86
C GLU A 8 15.58 -2.67 -14.79
N GLU A 9 15.49 -1.98 -15.93
CA GLU A 9 15.36 -0.51 -15.98
C GLU A 9 14.00 -0.03 -15.42
N ARG A 10 12.91 -0.77 -15.64
CA ARG A 10 11.61 -0.49 -14.99
C ARG A 10 11.59 -0.76 -13.48
N ALA A 11 12.46 -1.62 -12.97
CA ALA A 11 12.56 -1.90 -11.54
C ALA A 11 13.43 -0.86 -10.82
N ALA A 12 14.42 -0.29 -11.51
CA ALA A 12 15.20 0.87 -11.05
C ALA A 12 14.40 2.18 -11.11
N ASP A 13 13.36 2.24 -11.95
CA ASP A 13 12.40 3.34 -12.06
C ASP A 13 11.17 3.14 -11.15
N GLY A 14 11.39 2.54 -9.98
CA GLY A 14 10.40 2.54 -8.91
C GLY A 14 10.09 3.99 -8.51
N PRO A 15 8.87 4.31 -8.05
CA PRO A 15 8.54 5.69 -7.70
C PRO A 15 9.51 6.17 -6.62
N GLN A 16 10.14 7.33 -6.85
CA GLN A 16 11.25 7.83 -6.04
C GLN A 16 10.77 8.43 -4.71
N TYR A 17 10.05 7.63 -3.92
CA TYR A 17 9.43 8.03 -2.67
C TYR A 17 10.45 8.57 -1.67
N THR A 18 11.67 8.04 -1.65
CA THR A 18 12.81 8.51 -0.83
C THR A 18 13.27 9.93 -1.18
N SER A 19 13.13 10.33 -2.45
CA SER A 19 13.54 11.65 -2.93
C SER A 19 12.37 12.65 -2.98
N ARG A 20 11.13 12.15 -2.91
CA ARG A 20 9.88 12.91 -3.06
C ARG A 20 8.77 12.32 -2.19
N PRO A 21 8.75 12.61 -0.88
CA PRO A 21 7.76 12.06 0.04
C PRO A 21 6.31 12.46 -0.30
N GLU A 22 6.12 13.56 -1.03
CA GLU A 22 4.80 14.01 -1.50
C GLU A 22 4.19 13.04 -2.53
N LEU A 23 5.04 12.32 -3.29
CA LEU A 23 4.58 11.27 -4.20
C LEU A 23 4.07 10.05 -3.44
N ALA A 24 4.67 9.72 -2.29
CA ALA A 24 4.19 8.63 -1.45
C ALA A 24 2.80 8.97 -0.91
N LEU A 25 2.61 10.20 -0.43
CA LEU A 25 1.31 10.67 0.05
C LEU A 25 0.26 10.67 -1.07
N SER A 26 0.62 11.13 -2.27
CA SER A 26 -0.29 11.13 -3.42
C SER A 26 -0.70 9.71 -3.84
N ALA A 27 0.24 8.76 -3.80
CA ALA A 27 -0.02 7.37 -4.11
C ALA A 27 -0.96 6.73 -3.07
N VAL A 28 -0.75 7.02 -1.78
CA VAL A 28 -1.65 6.57 -0.69
C VAL A 28 -3.07 7.08 -0.95
N LEU A 29 -3.26 8.38 -1.19
CA LEU A 29 -4.58 8.96 -1.44
C LEU A 29 -5.29 8.30 -2.63
N TYR A 30 -4.54 8.03 -3.70
CA TYR A 30 -5.06 7.34 -4.87
C TYR A 30 -5.51 5.90 -4.55
N LEU A 31 -4.67 5.13 -3.85
CA LEU A 31 -5.02 3.76 -3.45
C LEU A 31 -6.24 3.73 -2.52
N MET A 32 -6.28 4.63 -1.52
CA MET A 32 -7.42 4.78 -0.61
C MET A 32 -8.72 5.09 -1.36
N SER A 33 -8.68 5.94 -2.39
CA SER A 33 -9.87 6.26 -3.20
C SER A 33 -10.39 5.08 -4.04
N ARG A 34 -9.52 4.12 -4.40
CA ARG A 34 -9.86 2.98 -5.24
C ARG A 34 -10.34 1.78 -4.43
N PHE A 35 -9.94 1.68 -3.17
CA PHE A 35 -10.28 0.55 -2.30
C PHE A 35 -11.79 0.23 -2.22
N PRO A 36 -12.73 1.20 -2.09
CA PRO A 36 -14.17 0.89 -2.04
C PRO A 36 -14.72 0.22 -3.30
N ALA A 37 -14.03 0.33 -4.43
CA ALA A 37 -14.44 -0.27 -5.69
C ALA A 37 -13.88 -1.68 -5.89
N THR A 38 -12.79 -2.05 -5.22
CA THR A 38 -12.08 -3.33 -5.42
C THR A 38 -12.06 -4.24 -4.21
N HIS A 39 -12.20 -3.73 -2.98
CA HIS A 39 -12.15 -4.50 -1.73
C HIS A 39 -11.00 -5.53 -1.67
N SER A 40 -9.83 -5.15 -2.18
CA SER A 40 -8.72 -6.08 -2.37
C SER A 40 -7.72 -5.97 -1.22
N ALA A 41 -7.40 -7.11 -0.59
CA ALA A 41 -6.38 -7.21 0.46
C ALA A 41 -5.02 -6.68 -0.03
N ALA A 42 -4.64 -6.97 -1.28
CA ALA A 42 -3.40 -6.48 -1.88
C ALA A 42 -3.35 -4.93 -1.97
N VAL A 43 -4.49 -4.26 -2.11
CA VAL A 43 -4.56 -2.80 -2.10
C VAL A 43 -4.40 -2.27 -0.68
N ALA A 44 -4.99 -2.93 0.32
CA ALA A 44 -4.82 -2.55 1.72
C ALA A 44 -3.35 -2.71 2.17
N ASP A 45 -2.69 -3.81 1.80
CA ASP A 45 -1.27 -4.03 2.09
C ASP A 45 -0.39 -2.96 1.42
N ALA A 46 -0.68 -2.64 0.15
CA ALA A 46 0.03 -1.58 -0.56
C ALA A 46 -0.14 -0.21 0.13
N VAL A 47 -1.33 0.10 0.66
CA VAL A 47 -1.56 1.32 1.44
C VAL A 47 -0.70 1.32 2.70
N VAL A 48 -0.66 0.22 3.45
CA VAL A 48 0.16 0.08 4.66
C VAL A 48 1.64 0.31 4.36
N ASP A 49 2.18 -0.28 3.30
CA ASP A 49 3.59 -0.13 2.93
C ASP A 49 3.95 1.32 2.59
N HIS A 50 3.07 2.03 1.89
CA HIS A 50 3.30 3.45 1.59
C HIS A 50 3.15 4.34 2.83
N LEU A 51 2.22 4.03 3.73
CA LEU A 51 2.08 4.76 5.00
C LEU A 51 3.30 4.58 5.89
N ARG A 52 3.97 3.41 5.89
CA ARG A 52 5.24 3.19 6.59
C ARG A 52 6.35 4.09 6.06
N ILE A 53 6.44 4.27 4.75
CA ILE A 53 7.41 5.19 4.12
C ILE A 53 7.13 6.64 4.56
N VAL A 54 5.85 7.05 4.53
CA VAL A 54 5.42 8.39 4.99
C VAL A 54 5.74 8.61 6.47
N CYS A 55 5.50 7.61 7.32
CA CYS A 55 5.78 7.69 8.76
C CYS A 55 7.29 7.74 9.06
N ALA A 56 8.12 7.08 8.26
CA ALA A 56 9.56 7.03 8.46
C ALA A 56 10.30 8.27 7.93
N ASP A 57 9.69 9.08 7.07
CA ASP A 57 10.37 10.24 6.46
C ASP A 57 10.35 11.48 7.39
N PRO A 58 11.51 11.90 7.93
CA PRO A 58 11.59 13.04 8.85
C PRO A 58 11.29 14.39 8.16
N ARG A 59 11.32 14.45 6.82
CA ARG A 59 11.04 15.68 6.04
C ARG A 59 9.56 16.05 6.05
N LEU A 60 8.67 15.09 6.33
CA LEU A 60 7.24 15.34 6.42
C LEU A 60 6.85 15.96 7.77
N PRO A 61 5.78 16.76 7.85
CA PRO A 61 5.30 17.30 9.12
C PRO A 61 4.95 16.19 10.13
N ALA A 62 5.20 16.43 11.42
CA ALA A 62 4.92 15.46 12.48
C ALA A 62 3.44 15.00 12.49
N CYS A 63 2.50 15.93 12.28
CA CYS A 63 1.08 15.61 12.20
C CYS A 63 0.73 14.64 11.06
N VAL A 64 1.46 14.71 9.94
CA VAL A 64 1.27 13.79 8.81
C VAL A 64 1.80 12.40 9.15
N ARG A 65 2.96 12.32 9.80
CA ARG A 65 3.53 11.03 10.25
C ARG A 65 2.67 10.36 11.31
N GLU A 66 2.19 11.10 12.29
CA GLU A 66 1.30 10.59 13.34
C GLU A 66 -0.04 10.12 12.78
N THR A 67 -0.56 10.81 11.75
CA THR A 67 -1.77 10.37 11.07
C THR A 67 -1.51 9.09 10.27
N ALA A 68 -0.37 9.00 9.58
CA ALA A 68 0.01 7.80 8.85
C ALA A 68 0.16 6.59 9.77
N ASP A 69 0.79 6.76 10.93
CA ASP A 69 0.94 5.71 11.95
C ASP A 69 -0.41 5.15 12.43
N LYS A 70 -1.36 6.03 12.75
CA LYS A 70 -2.73 5.63 13.13
C LYS A 70 -3.42 4.85 12.02
N LEU A 71 -3.30 5.32 10.78
CA LEU A 71 -3.94 4.70 9.62
C LEU A 71 -3.37 3.32 9.30
N ILE A 72 -2.09 3.04 9.60
CA ILE A 72 -1.49 1.71 9.37
C ILE A 72 -2.29 0.61 10.09
N GLY A 73 -2.71 0.86 11.34
CA GLY A 73 -3.50 -0.11 12.11
C GLY A 73 -4.86 -0.41 11.47
N ASP A 74 -5.57 0.64 11.07
CA ASP A 74 -6.88 0.53 10.44
C ASP A 74 -6.78 -0.22 9.10
N TRP A 75 -5.80 0.12 8.26
CA TRP A 75 -5.61 -0.50 6.95
C TRP A 75 -5.12 -1.94 7.02
N ALA A 76 -4.29 -2.30 8.00
CA ALA A 76 -3.91 -3.69 8.25
C ALA A 76 -5.13 -4.55 8.64
N ALA A 77 -6.05 -3.99 9.44
CA ALA A 77 -7.31 -4.67 9.78
C ALA A 77 -8.21 -4.84 8.54
N TYR A 78 -8.32 -3.83 7.68
CA TYR A 78 -9.07 -3.95 6.43
C TYR A 78 -8.51 -5.03 5.50
N GLY A 79 -7.18 -5.13 5.35
CA GLY A 79 -6.55 -6.19 4.57
C GLY A 79 -6.91 -7.58 5.08
N ALA A 80 -6.80 -7.79 6.40
CA ALA A 80 -7.15 -9.07 7.03
C ALA A 80 -8.64 -9.44 6.89
N LEU A 81 -9.54 -8.45 6.92
CA LEU A 81 -10.97 -8.66 6.68
C LEU A 81 -11.27 -9.00 5.22
N SER A 82 -10.62 -8.33 4.27
CA SER A 82 -10.80 -8.59 2.83
C SER A 82 -10.26 -9.97 2.41
N ASP A 83 -9.19 -10.46 3.02
CA ASP A 83 -8.68 -11.82 2.77
C ASP A 83 -9.63 -12.90 3.31
N ARG A 84 -10.25 -12.62 4.47
CA ARG A 84 -11.27 -13.49 5.07
C ARG A 84 -12.56 -13.57 4.26
N GLU A 85 -12.95 -12.50 3.56
CA GLU A 85 -14.14 -12.48 2.68
C GLU A 85 -13.93 -13.27 1.38
N LEU A 86 -12.68 -13.43 0.94
CA LEU A 86 -12.27 -14.20 -0.25
C LEU A 86 -12.09 -15.71 0.02
N LEU A 87 -11.92 -16.10 1.28
CA LEU A 87 -11.94 -17.50 1.71
C LEU A 87 -13.40 -17.90 2.00
N PRO A 88 -14.04 -18.77 1.18
CA PRO A 88 -15.39 -19.21 1.47
C PRO A 88 -15.41 -19.96 2.81
N ASP A 89 -16.28 -19.52 3.71
CA ASP A 89 -16.58 -20.19 4.97
C ASP A 89 -16.89 -21.67 4.70
N GLY A 90 -16.05 -22.54 5.26
CA GLY A 90 -16.27 -23.97 5.49
C GLY A 90 -17.11 -24.75 4.47
N SER A 91 -16.45 -25.42 3.53
CA SER A 91 -16.90 -26.76 3.12
C SER A 91 -16.03 -27.81 3.82
N LEU A 92 -16.22 -27.90 5.15
CA LEU A 92 -15.98 -29.15 5.88
C LEU A 92 -17.33 -29.89 5.89
N ALA A 93 -17.52 -30.78 4.93
CA ALA A 93 -18.47 -31.86 5.02
C ALA A 93 -17.73 -33.14 4.60
N ASN A 94 -17.19 -33.84 5.61
CA ASN A 94 -16.80 -35.24 5.51
C ASN A 94 -17.61 -36.00 6.56
#